data_AF-A0A2W2E516-F1
#
_entry.id   AF-A0A2W2E516-F1
#
_cell.length_a   1.000
_cell.length_b   1.000
_cell.length_c   1.000
_cell.angle_alpha   90.00
_cell.angle_beta   90.00
_cell.angle_gamma   90.00
#
_symmetry.space_group_name_H-M   'P 1'
#
loop_
_entity.id
_entity.type
_entity.pdbx_description
1 polymer ?
#
loop_
_entity_poly.entity_id
_entity_poly.type
_entity_poly.pdbx_seq_one_letter_code
_entity_poly.pdbx_strand_id
1 'polypeptide(L)' 'MHDKSGKAVVELVEEFLTARATRKPSPHTQAAYRRDLTTVAALAAELATPP' A
#
# COMPACT_ATOMS: atom_id res chain seq x y z
N MET A 1 14.09 18.03 11.99
CA MET A 1 14.46 16.67 11.55
C MET A 1 13.18 15.89 11.29
N HIS A 2 12.71 15.82 10.04
CA HIS A 2 11.68 14.87 9.63
C HIS A 2 12.36 13.93 8.65
N ASP A 3 12.96 12.88 9.19
CA ASP A 3 13.40 11.76 8.37
C ASP A 3 12.14 10.98 7.96
N LYS A 4 11.42 11.50 6.96
CA LYS A 4 10.31 10.78 6.30
C LYS A 4 10.84 9.89 5.16
N SER A 5 12.14 9.62 5.14
CA SER A 5 12.81 9.02 3.98
C SER A 5 12.70 7.50 3.90
N GLY A 6 11.94 6.84 4.78
CA GLY A 6 12.09 5.40 4.97
C GLY A 6 10.83 4.57 5.18
N LYS A 7 9.61 5.07 4.90
CA LYS A 7 8.46 4.15 4.89
C LYS A 7 8.38 3.46 3.53
N ALA A 8 8.45 2.13 3.54
CA ALA A 8 8.22 1.34 2.34
C ALA A 8 6.78 1.62 1.84
N VAL A 9 6.59 1.70 0.52
CA VAL A 9 5.26 1.95 -0.08
C VAL A 9 4.21 0.95 0.43
N VAL A 10 4.63 -0.29 0.71
CA VAL A 10 3.77 -1.34 1.29
C VAL A 10 3.23 -0.96 2.68
N GLU A 11 4.04 -0.33 3.53
CA GLU A 11 3.60 0.13 4.86
C GLU A 11 2.55 1.25 4.74
N LEU A 12 2.73 2.16 3.76
CA LEU A 12 1.76 3.22 3.48
C LEU A 12 0.43 2.65 2.95
N VAL A 13 0.47 1.56 2.18
CA VAL A 13 -0.74 0.85 1.73
C VAL A 13 -1.52 0.28 2.91
N GLU A 14 -0.87 -0.38 3.87
CA GLU A 14 -1.58 -0.93 5.04
C GLU A 14 -2.11 0.18 5.97
N GLU A 15 -1.38 1.29 6.13
CA GLU A 15 -1.86 2.46 6.87
C GLU A 15 -3.13 3.06 6.22
N PHE A 16 -3.12 3.19 4.89
CA PHE A 16 -4.28 3.65 4.12
C PHE A 16 -5.49 2.72 4.28
N LEU A 17 -5.30 1.40 4.16
CA LEU A 17 -6.39 0.42 4.27
C LEU A 17 -6.98 0.38 5.68
N THR A 18 -6.15 0.56 6.70
CA THR A 18 -6.56 0.67 8.11
C THR A 18 -7.43 1.90 8.33
N ALA A 19 -6.99 3.07 7.83
CA ALA A 19 -7.78 4.29 7.91
C ALA A 19 -9.13 4.16 7.18
N ARG A 20 -9.13 3.49 6.01
CA ARG A 20 -10.35 3.25 5.21
C ARG A 20 -11.33 2.27 5.85
N ALA A 21 -10.85 1.34 6.69
CA ALA A 21 -11.68 0.37 7.41
C ALA A 21 -12.78 1.04 8.26
N THR A 22 -12.51 2.25 8.77
CA THR A 22 -13.45 3.04 9.58
C THR A 22 -14.71 3.46 8.83
N ARG A 23 -14.72 3.37 7.48
CA ARG A 23 -15.86 3.72 6.62
C ARG A 23 -16.77 2.53 6.27
N LYS A 24 -16.65 1.42 7.01
CA LYS A 24 -17.44 0.18 6.85
C LYS A 24 -17.41 -0.45 5.43
N PRO A 25 -16.26 -0.48 4.72
CA PRO A 25 -16.16 -1.25 3.47
C PRO A 25 -16.35 -2.75 3.76
N SER A 26 -16.88 -3.50 2.77
CA SER A 26 -16.96 -4.97 2.88
C SER A 26 -15.56 -5.57 3.09
N PRO A 27 -15.39 -6.58 3.96
CA PRO A 27 -14.12 -7.28 4.14
C PRO A 27 -13.50 -7.77 2.82
N HIS A 28 -14.36 -8.23 1.89
CA HIS A 28 -13.93 -8.66 0.56
C HIS A 28 -13.40 -7.49 -0.28
N THR A 29 -14.00 -6.31 -0.18
CA THR A 29 -13.51 -5.09 -0.86
C THR A 29 -12.15 -4.67 -0.32
N GLN A 30 -11.94 -4.74 1.00
CA GLN A 30 -10.65 -4.41 1.58
C GLN A 30 -9.56 -5.42 1.19
N ALA A 31 -9.90 -6.71 1.12
CA ALA A 31 -8.99 -7.74 0.63
C ALA A 31 -8.62 -7.54 -0.85
N ALA A 32 -9.58 -7.16 -1.69
CA ALA A 32 -9.33 -6.82 -3.10
C ALA A 32 -8.36 -5.64 -3.22
N TYR A 33 -8.62 -4.54 -2.51
CA TYR A 33 -7.72 -3.38 -2.52
C TYR A 33 -6.33 -3.71 -2.01
N ARG A 34 -6.20 -4.53 -0.96
CA ARG A 34 -4.89 -4.99 -0.49
C ARG A 34 -4.12 -5.67 -1.60
N ARG A 35 -4.70 -6.71 -2.19
CA ARG A 35 -4.08 -7.48 -3.28
C ARG A 35 -3.65 -6.58 -4.44
N ASP A 36 -4.55 -5.71 -4.89
CA ASP A 36 -4.31 -4.90 -6.09
C ASP A 36 -3.22 -3.84 -5.82
N LEU A 37 -3.26 -3.15 -4.67
CA LEU A 37 -2.29 -2.12 -4.32
C LEU A 37 -0.90 -2.70 -4.04
N THR A 38 -0.79 -3.85 -3.37
CA THR A 38 0.51 -4.51 -3.16
C THR A 38 1.13 -5.00 -4.46
N THR A 39 0.29 -5.50 -5.39
CA THR A 39 0.76 -5.96 -6.71
C THR A 39 1.33 -4.80 -7.54
N VAL A 40 0.60 -3.68 -7.60
CA VAL A 40 1.08 -2.48 -8.30
C VAL A 40 2.36 -1.93 -7.66
N ALA A 41 2.45 -1.92 -6.34
CA ALA A 41 3.65 -1.46 -5.64
C ALA A 41 4.88 -2.33 -5.97
N ALA A 42 4.72 -3.65 -6.05
CA ALA A 42 5.79 -4.56 -6.44
C ALA A 42 6.26 -4.30 -7.88
N LEU A 43 5.33 -4.23 -8.84
CA LEU A 43 5.64 -3.92 -10.24
C LEU A 43 6.33 -2.56 -10.39
N ALA A 44 5.87 -1.55 -9.66
CA ALA A 44 6.49 -0.22 -9.67
C ALA A 44 7.92 -0.25 -9.10
N ALA A 45 8.18 -1.04 -8.06
CA ALA A 45 9.50 -1.20 -7.49
C ALA A 45 10.47 -1.91 -8.44
N GLU A 46 10.00 -2.94 -9.16
CA GLU A 46 10.76 -3.60 -10.22
C GLU A 46 11.13 -2.62 -11.34
N LEU A 47 10.17 -1.81 -11.80
CA LEU A 47 10.41 -0.78 -12.83
C LEU A 47 11.33 0.35 -12.36
N ALA A 48 11.31 0.68 -11.07
CA ALA A 48 12.12 1.74 -10.48
C ALA A 48 13.56 1.30 -10.15
N THR A 49 13.85 -0.01 -10.15
CA THR A 49 15.18 -0.54 -9.91
C THR A 49 15.89 -0.74 -11.26
N PRO A 50 16.87 0.11 -11.63
CA PRO A 50 17.63 -0.10 -12.86
C PRO A 50 18.46 -1.39 -12.78
N PRO A 51 18.80 -2.01 -13.93
CA PRO A 51 19.58 -3.24 -13.99
C PRO A 51 20.99 -3.11 -13.40
#